data_AF-A0A935K141-F1
#
_entry.id   AF-A0A935K141-F1
#
_cell.length_a   1.000
_cell.length_b   1.000
_cell.length_c   1.000
_cell.angle_alpha   90.00
_cell.angle_beta   90.00
_cell.angle_gamma   90.00
#
_symmetry.space_group_name_H-M   'P 1'
#
loop_
_entity.id
_entity.type
_entity.pdbx_description
1 polymer ?
#
loop_
_entity_poly.entity_id
_entity_poly.type
_entity_poly.pdbx_seq_one_letter_code
_entity_poly.pdbx_strand_id
1 'polypeptide(L)'
;MGLYWGHRGRIYQCGAIPYLAGPIIGNTGQQFVHIDLAETRRLTSPAARLIHHRLCGWIDRGDRRKAALETLQSYLWPDALATGSTHRTRQQTTRAAIDEIARIGWDIYPYAAGKYEITRPLAEASRQVQEPRRSPTKRQANADRQSA
;
A
#
# COMPACT_ATOMS: atom_id res chain seq x y z
N MET A 1 -22.04 -34.39 5.77
CA MET A 1 -22.56 -33.35 6.70
C MET A 1 -21.67 -32.12 6.49
N GLY A 2 -21.90 -31.15 5.60
CA GLY A 2 -23.11 -30.32 5.37
C GLY A 2 -23.41 -29.53 6.64
N LEU A 3 -23.26 -28.20 6.78
CA LEU A 3 -23.24 -27.00 5.92
C LEU A 3 -22.36 -25.92 6.63
N TYR A 4 -21.76 -24.91 5.98
CA TYR A 4 -22.40 -23.61 5.69
C TYR A 4 -21.47 -22.72 4.84
N TRP A 5 -22.04 -21.95 3.91
CA TRP A 5 -21.38 -21.09 2.92
C TRP A 5 -21.63 -19.61 3.24
N GLY A 6 -20.63 -18.74 3.01
CA GLY A 6 -20.79 -17.34 2.58
C GLY A 6 -21.07 -16.25 3.63
N HIS A 7 -20.13 -15.30 3.81
CA HIS A 7 -20.22 -13.93 3.24
C HIS A 7 -19.07 -13.01 3.72
N ARG A 8 -18.55 -12.22 2.77
CA ARG A 8 -17.70 -11.01 2.92
C ARG A 8 -16.24 -11.22 3.33
N GLY A 9 -15.40 -11.34 2.29
CA GLY A 9 -13.95 -11.25 2.37
C GLY A 9 -13.44 -9.91 2.92
N ARG A 10 -13.25 -9.87 4.24
CA ARG A 10 -12.41 -8.89 4.94
C ARG A 10 -11.54 -9.65 5.93
N ILE A 11 -10.27 -9.80 5.57
CA ILE A 11 -9.24 -10.22 6.52
C ILE A 11 -8.52 -8.96 6.99
N TYR A 12 -8.71 -8.62 8.26
CA TYR A 12 -7.91 -7.61 8.94
C TYR A 12 -6.63 -8.29 9.36
N GLN A 13 -5.53 -8.03 8.64
CA GLN A 13 -4.21 -8.47 9.05
C GLN A 13 -3.74 -7.57 10.19
N CYS A 14 -4.11 -7.94 11.42
CA CYS A 14 -3.57 -7.33 12.63
C CYS A 14 -2.11 -7.75 12.74
N GLY A 15 -1.19 -6.78 12.71
CA GLY A 15 0.21 -7.02 13.03
C GLY A 15 0.30 -7.69 14.40
N ALA A 16 1.02 -8.80 14.48
CA ALA A 16 1.35 -9.44 15.74
C ALA A 16 2.20 -8.47 16.57
N ILE A 17 1.56 -7.78 17.50
CA ILE A 17 2.19 -7.12 18.64
C ILE A 17 1.63 -7.90 19.85
N PRO A 18 2.45 -8.61 20.63
CA PRO A 18 1.96 -9.63 21.55
C PRO A 18 1.38 -9.00 22.82
N TYR A 19 0.10 -8.60 22.80
CA TYR A 19 -0.71 -8.41 24.01
C TYR A 19 -2.20 -8.17 23.68
N LEU A 20 -2.97 -9.13 23.16
CA LEU A 20 -4.42 -8.92 22.98
C LEU A 20 -5.23 -10.22 23.11
N ALA A 21 -5.76 -10.48 24.30
CA ALA A 21 -7.10 -11.02 24.45
C ALA A 21 -8.01 -9.85 24.87
N GLY A 22 -8.77 -9.28 23.93
CA GLY A 22 -9.71 -8.17 24.17
C GLY A 22 -10.09 -7.44 22.88
N PRO A 23 -11.34 -6.98 22.72
CA PRO A 23 -12.20 -7.36 21.60
C PRO A 23 -12.16 -6.45 20.36
N ILE A 24 -12.54 -7.07 19.24
CA ILE A 24 -12.78 -6.51 17.90
C ILE A 24 -14.06 -5.65 17.91
N ILE A 25 -14.18 -4.67 18.82
CA ILE A 25 -15.25 -3.66 18.79
C ILE A 25 -14.65 -2.35 19.27
N GLY A 26 -14.86 -1.29 18.47
CA GLY A 26 -14.28 0.03 18.66
C GLY A 26 -14.45 0.57 20.07
N ASN A 27 -13.35 0.59 20.82
CA ASN A 27 -13.25 1.33 22.07
C ASN A 27 -12.69 2.72 21.76
N THR A 28 -13.39 3.76 22.22
CA THR A 28 -13.03 5.17 22.11
C THR A 28 -11.63 5.40 22.68
N GLY A 29 -10.63 5.54 21.81
CA GLY A 29 -9.23 5.81 22.19
C GLY A 29 -8.16 4.99 21.45
N GLN A 30 -8.54 3.96 20.68
CA GLN A 30 -7.57 3.23 19.83
C GLN A 30 -7.31 4.01 18.53
N GLN A 31 -6.04 4.34 18.26
CA GLN A 31 -5.62 4.93 16.98
C GLN A 31 -5.60 3.83 15.91
N PHE A 32 -6.60 3.83 15.03
CA PHE A 32 -6.66 2.88 13.93
C PHE A 32 -5.88 3.40 12.73
N VAL A 33 -4.97 2.59 12.21
CA VAL A 33 -4.29 2.83 10.95
C VAL A 33 -5.16 2.31 9.81
N HIS A 34 -5.52 3.17 8.87
CA HIS A 34 -6.23 2.74 7.68
C HIS A 34 -5.24 2.11 6.68
N ILE A 35 -5.42 0.84 6.34
CA ILE A 35 -4.61 0.13 5.34
C ILE A 35 -5.54 -0.30 4.21
N ASP A 36 -5.22 0.12 2.99
CA ASP A 36 -5.94 -0.33 1.81
C ASP A 36 -5.43 -1.72 1.38
N LEU A 37 -6.35 -2.68 1.31
CA LEU A 37 -6.02 -4.06 0.94
C LEU A 37 -5.74 -4.22 -0.56
N ALA A 38 -6.29 -3.36 -1.43
CA ALA A 38 -6.01 -3.41 -2.85
C ALA A 38 -4.58 -2.94 -3.13
N GLU A 39 -4.11 -1.91 -2.43
CA GLU A 39 -2.71 -1.48 -2.44
C GLU A 39 -1.79 -2.60 -1.96
N THR A 40 -2.10 -3.23 -0.83
CA THR A 40 -1.27 -4.31 -0.25
C THR A 40 -1.16 -5.52 -1.19
N ARG A 41 -2.25 -5.86 -1.91
CA ARG A 41 -2.27 -6.97 -2.87
C ARG A 41 -1.47 -6.70 -4.13
N ARG A 42 -1.27 -5.43 -4.50
CA ARG A 42 -0.41 -5.04 -5.63
C ARG A 42 1.07 -5.13 -5.29
N LEU A 43 1.41 -5.13 -4.00
CA LEU A 43 2.77 -5.36 -3.52
C LEU A 43 3.07 -6.86 -3.49
N THR A 44 4.14 -7.23 -4.17
CA THR A 44 4.72 -8.56 -4.28
C THR A 44 5.75 -8.81 -3.18
N SER A 45 6.64 -7.84 -2.91
CA SER A 45 7.70 -8.01 -1.92
C SER A 45 7.21 -7.91 -0.47
N PRO A 46 7.62 -8.80 0.44
CA PRO A 46 7.31 -8.66 1.86
C PRO A 46 7.93 -7.38 2.46
N ALA A 47 9.10 -6.95 1.98
CA ALA A 47 9.72 -5.70 2.41
C ALA A 47 8.89 -4.47 2.00
N ALA A 48 8.33 -4.49 0.79
CA ALA A 48 7.44 -3.43 0.33
C ALA A 48 6.15 -3.37 1.15
N ARG A 49 5.55 -4.52 1.49
CA ARG A 49 4.36 -4.58 2.36
C ARG A 49 4.62 -4.00 3.75
N LEU A 50 5.74 -4.36 4.37
CA LEU A 50 6.10 -3.84 5.71
C LEU A 50 6.30 -2.33 5.70
N ILE A 51 7.06 -1.80 4.73
CA ILE A 51 7.26 -0.35 4.59
C ILE A 51 5.91 0.33 4.32
N HIS A 52 5.08 -0.20 3.42
CA HIS A 52 3.76 0.35 3.11
C HIS A 52 2.84 0.41 4.33
N HIS A 53 2.75 -0.66 5.12
CA HIS A 53 1.97 -0.69 6.35
C HIS A 53 2.47 0.36 7.35
N ARG A 54 3.79 0.49 7.50
CA ARG A 54 4.37 1.49 8.38
C ARG A 54 4.06 2.91 7.92
N LEU A 55 4.18 3.18 6.62
CA LEU A 55 3.86 4.47 6.03
C LEU A 55 2.36 4.80 6.17
N CYS A 56 1.46 3.82 6.01
CA CYS A 56 0.02 4.02 6.18
C CYS A 56 -0.36 4.51 7.58
N GLY A 57 0.41 4.12 8.61
CA GLY A 57 0.20 4.55 9.99
C GLY A 57 0.92 5.84 10.38
N TRP A 58 1.85 6.30 9.54
CA TRP A 58 2.66 7.48 9.82
C TRP A 58 2.28 8.69 8.95
N ILE A 59 1.71 8.45 7.76
CA ILE A 59 1.29 9.48 6.81
C ILE A 59 -0.22 9.38 6.60
N ASP A 60 -0.91 10.46 6.96
CA ASP A 60 -2.33 10.62 6.69
C ASP A 60 -2.59 10.72 5.19
N ARG A 61 -3.81 10.39 4.75
CA ARG A 61 -4.17 10.41 3.32
C ARG A 61 -4.12 11.83 2.77
N GLY A 62 -3.46 12.01 1.62
CA GLY A 62 -3.25 13.32 1.01
C GLY A 62 -2.16 14.16 1.69
N ASP A 63 -1.61 13.69 2.81
CA ASP A 63 -0.48 14.34 3.47
C ASP A 63 0.85 13.77 2.93
N ARG A 64 1.92 14.51 3.22
CA ARG A 64 3.28 14.16 2.86
C ARG A 64 4.22 14.26 4.05
N ARG A 65 5.22 13.38 4.06
CA ARG A 65 6.27 13.36 5.09
C ARG A 65 7.62 13.11 4.46
N LYS A 66 8.67 13.66 5.09
CA LYS A 66 10.06 13.44 4.70
C LYS A 66 10.63 12.25 5.46
N ALA A 67 11.29 11.36 4.74
CA ALA A 67 11.93 10.18 5.32
C ALA A 67 13.31 9.96 4.71
N ALA A 68 14.27 9.56 5.54
CA ALA A 68 15.56 9.07 5.06
C ALA A 68 15.46 7.58 4.72
N LEU A 69 16.29 7.12 3.79
CA LEU A 69 16.44 5.72 3.43
C LEU A 69 16.78 4.87 4.67
N GLU A 70 17.62 5.40 5.54
CA GLU A 70 18.02 4.76 6.80
C GLU A 70 16.84 4.57 7.75
N THR A 71 15.94 5.55 7.84
CA THR A 71 14.71 5.45 8.62
C THR A 71 13.80 4.34 8.08
N LEU A 72 13.65 4.26 6.76
CA LEU A 72 12.85 3.21 6.13
C LEU A 72 13.48 1.82 6.29
N GLN A 73 14.80 1.74 6.22
CA GLN A 73 15.55 0.52 6.48
C GLN A 73 15.39 0.05 7.93
N SER A 74 15.36 0.96 8.91
CA SER A 74 15.15 0.60 10.33
C SER A 74 13.79 -0.05 10.59
N TYR A 75 12.78 0.21 9.76
CA TYR A 75 11.49 -0.46 9.88
C TYR A 75 11.52 -1.92 9.42
N LEU A 76 12.44 -2.28 8.53
CA LEU A 76 12.64 -3.65 8.08
C LEU A 76 13.54 -4.44 9.03
N TRP A 77 14.54 -3.78 9.63
CA TRP A 77 15.52 -4.42 10.52
C TRP A 77 15.74 -3.56 11.78
N PRO A 78 14.84 -3.61 12.77
CA PRO A 78 14.90 -2.76 13.95
C PRO A 78 16.09 -3.06 14.89
N ASP A 79 16.55 -4.31 14.92
CA ASP A 79 17.55 -4.78 15.89
C ASP A 79 19.00 -4.76 15.36
N ALA A 80 19.20 -4.51 14.08
CA ALA A 80 20.45 -4.93 13.44
C ALA A 80 21.30 -3.76 12.93
N LEU A 81 22.33 -3.41 13.70
CA LEU A 81 23.52 -2.71 13.20
C LEU A 81 24.23 -3.60 12.16
N ALA A 82 23.96 -3.36 10.88
CA ALA A 82 24.65 -4.05 9.79
C ALA A 82 25.84 -3.22 9.31
N THR A 83 26.97 -3.89 9.12
CA THR A 83 28.19 -3.31 8.54
C THR A 83 28.51 -3.97 7.20
N GLY A 84 29.31 -3.28 6.37
CA GLY A 84 29.85 -3.84 5.12
C GLY A 84 28.80 -4.25 4.09
N SER A 85 28.93 -5.48 3.57
CA SER A 85 28.08 -6.03 2.51
C SER A 85 26.62 -6.17 2.92
N THR A 86 26.34 -6.58 4.17
CA THR A 86 24.97 -6.70 4.70
C THR A 86 24.24 -5.37 4.69
N HIS A 87 24.94 -4.28 5.02
CA HIS A 87 24.36 -2.94 4.97
C HIS A 87 24.00 -2.54 3.54
N ARG A 88 24.87 -2.82 2.57
CA ARG A 88 24.62 -2.52 1.14
C ARG A 88 23.42 -3.31 0.60
N THR A 89 23.32 -4.61 0.92
CA THR A 89 22.19 -5.44 0.52
C THR A 89 20.88 -4.92 1.11
N ARG A 90 20.88 -4.54 2.39
CA ARG A 90 19.68 -3.96 3.04
C ARG A 90 19.25 -2.63 2.41
N GLN A 91 20.21 -1.76 2.09
CA GLN A 91 19.90 -0.53 1.37
C GLN A 91 19.29 -0.81 0.00
N GLN A 92 19.83 -1.79 -0.73
CA GLN A 92 19.32 -2.17 -2.05
C GLN A 92 17.91 -2.75 -1.97
N THR A 93 17.64 -3.64 -1.00
CA THR A 93 16.29 -4.16 -0.74
C THR A 93 15.32 -3.06 -0.37
N THR A 94 15.75 -2.09 0.44
CA THR A 94 14.91 -0.93 0.83
C THR A 94 14.59 -0.07 -0.40
N ARG A 95 15.57 0.19 -1.27
CA ARG A 95 15.34 0.92 -2.54
C ARG A 95 14.38 0.19 -3.47
N ALA A 96 14.54 -1.13 -3.62
CA ALA A 96 13.63 -1.94 -4.43
C ALA A 96 12.19 -1.91 -3.89
N ALA A 97 12.03 -1.96 -2.57
CA ALA A 97 10.72 -1.83 -1.93
C ALA A 97 10.09 -0.44 -2.14
N ILE A 98 10.88 0.63 -2.06
CA ILE A 98 10.41 2.00 -2.34
C ILE A 98 9.93 2.14 -3.79
N ASP A 99 10.71 1.63 -4.75
CA ASP A 99 10.33 1.62 -6.18
C ASP A 99 9.01 0.88 -6.41
N GLU A 100 8.82 -0.27 -5.75
CA GLU A 100 7.59 -1.03 -5.82
C GLU A 100 6.38 -0.28 -5.25
N ILE A 101 6.58 0.45 -4.15
CA ILE A 101 5.53 1.29 -3.55
C ILE A 101 5.20 2.46 -4.49
N ALA A 102 6.18 3.07 -5.14
CA ALA A 102 5.92 4.11 -6.13
C ALA A 102 5.04 3.59 -7.28
N ARG A 103 5.29 2.35 -7.76
CA ARG A 103 4.51 1.71 -8.83
C ARG A 103 3.03 1.51 -8.53
N ILE A 104 2.63 1.40 -7.26
CA ILE A 104 1.21 1.22 -6.89
C ILE A 104 0.44 2.54 -6.78
N GLY A 105 1.08 3.68 -7.06
CA GLY A 105 0.46 5.01 -7.07
C GLY A 105 0.81 5.87 -5.86
N TRP A 106 1.88 5.56 -5.14
CA TRP A 106 2.43 6.45 -4.12
C TRP A 106 3.43 7.42 -4.74
N ASP A 107 3.32 8.68 -4.37
CA ASP A 107 4.19 9.75 -4.85
C ASP A 107 5.45 9.81 -3.99
N ILE A 108 6.60 9.43 -4.56
CA ILE A 108 7.88 9.39 -3.84
C ILE A 108 8.90 10.25 -4.59
N TYR A 109 9.19 11.42 -4.04
CA TYR A 109 10.09 12.40 -4.65
C TYR A 109 11.45 12.43 -3.92
N PRO A 110 12.57 12.10 -4.59
CA PRO A 110 13.89 12.27 -4.01
C PRO A 110 14.28 13.76 -4.03
N TYR A 111 14.55 14.35 -2.86
CA TYR A 111 15.01 15.75 -2.77
C TYR A 111 16.49 15.87 -2.41
N ALA A 112 17.09 14.80 -1.88
CA ALA A 112 18.52 14.70 -1.62
C ALA A 112 18.93 13.23 -1.65
N ALA A 113 20.24 12.96 -1.73
CA ALA A 113 20.76 11.59 -1.73
C ALA A 113 20.25 10.80 -0.51
N GLY A 114 19.49 9.73 -0.77
CA GLY A 114 18.92 8.89 0.28
C GLY A 114 17.81 9.55 1.11
N LYS A 115 17.23 10.68 0.67
CA LYS A 115 16.12 11.35 1.34
C LYS A 115 14.95 11.56 0.39
N TYR A 116 13.77 11.19 0.86
CA TYR A 116 12.55 11.18 0.07
C TYR A 116 11.45 12.01 0.75
N GLU A 117 10.67 12.71 -0.05
CA GLU A 117 9.37 13.22 0.33
C GLU A 117 8.32 12.24 -0.19
N ILE A 118 7.59 11.60 0.72
CA ILE A 118 6.62 10.56 0.44
C ILE A 118 5.24 11.15 0.66
N THR A 119 4.41 11.12 -0.37
CA THR A 119 3.03 11.58 -0.33
C THR A 119 2.10 10.39 -0.48
N ARG A 120 1.14 10.31 0.45
CA ARG A 120 0.14 9.24 0.41
C ARG A 120 -1.00 9.66 -0.51
N PRO A 121 -1.38 8.84 -1.50
CA PRO A 121 -2.47 9.19 -2.41
C PRO A 121 -3.79 9.36 -1.65
N LEU A 122 -4.59 10.32 -2.08
CA LEU A 122 -6.00 10.41 -1.70
C LEU A 122 -6.73 9.18 -2.26
N ALA A 123 -7.69 8.64 -1.51
CA ALA A 123 -8.40 7.41 -1.86
C ALA A 123 -9.13 7.46 -3.23
N GLU A 124 -9.30 8.65 -3.80
CA GLU A 124 -9.87 8.88 -5.13
C GLU A 124 -8.86 8.63 -6.26
N ALA A 125 -7.57 8.92 -6.03
CA ALA A 125 -6.51 8.74 -7.02
C ALA A 125 -6.21 7.26 -7.30
N SER A 126 -6.26 6.41 -6.27
CA SER A 126 -6.11 4.94 -6.44
C SER A 126 -7.27 4.29 -7.20
N ARG A 127 -8.42 4.98 -7.28
CA ARG A 127 -9.59 4.61 -8.08
C ARG A 127 -9.47 5.00 -9.55
N GLN A 128 -8.72 6.04 -9.91
CA GLN A 128 -8.57 6.47 -11.31
C GLN A 128 -7.71 5.51 -12.13
N VAL A 129 -6.81 4.75 -11.50
CA VAL A 129 -6.14 3.60 -12.14
C VAL A 129 -7.14 2.45 -12.41
N GLN A 130 -8.37 2.52 -11.87
CA GLN A 130 -9.44 1.52 -12.00
C GLN A 130 -10.60 1.94 -12.92
N GLU A 131 -10.46 2.93 -13.81
CA GLU A 131 -11.45 3.06 -14.88
C GLU A 131 -11.06 2.11 -16.03
N PRO A 132 -11.73 0.94 -16.20
CA PRO A 132 -11.62 0.25 -17.47
C PRO A 132 -12.11 1.24 -18.53
N ARG A 133 -11.30 1.47 -19.56
CA ARG A 133 -11.69 2.25 -20.73
C ARG A 133 -13.12 1.86 -21.08
N ARG A 134 -14.07 2.79 -20.93
CA ARG A 134 -15.37 2.66 -21.57
C ARG A 134 -15.07 2.37 -23.03
N SER A 135 -15.33 1.13 -23.44
CA SER A 135 -15.29 0.79 -24.85
C SER A 135 -16.36 1.66 -25.50
N PRO A 136 -16.05 2.48 -26.52
CA PRO A 136 -17.10 3.08 -27.28
C PRO A 136 -17.90 1.95 -27.94
N THR A 137 -19.13 1.82 -27.46
CA THR A 137 -20.32 1.77 -28.31
C THR A 137 -20.73 0.43 -28.93
N LYS A 138 -21.86 -0.12 -28.45
CA LYS A 138 -22.69 -1.07 -29.22
C LYS A 138 -24.02 -0.45 -29.73
N ARG A 139 -24.24 0.86 -29.51
CA ARG A 139 -25.45 1.58 -29.96
C ARG A 139 -25.32 2.22 -31.35
N GLN A 140 -24.11 2.54 -31.80
CA GLN A 140 -23.85 3.13 -33.13
C GLN A 140 -23.84 2.08 -34.26
N ALA A 141 -23.65 0.80 -33.95
CA ALA A 141 -23.67 -0.27 -34.95
C ALA A 141 -25.08 -0.57 -35.50
N ASN A 142 -26.13 0.04 -34.96
CA ASN A 142 -27.51 -0.19 -35.38
C ASN A 142 -28.11 0.98 -36.20
N ALA A 143 -27.36 2.06 -36.41
CA ALA A 143 -27.80 3.18 -37.26
C ALA A 143 -27.49 2.96 -38.75
N ASP A 144 -26.43 2.21 -39.07
CA ASP A 144 -25.98 1.95 -40.45
C ASP A 144 -26.76 0.82 -41.18
N ARG A 145 -27.74 0.20 -40.52
CA ARG A 145 -28.57 -0.86 -41.12
C ARG A 145 -29.99 -0.43 -41.50
N GLN A 146 -30.37 0.82 -41.24
CA GLN A 146 -31.72 1.33 -41.52
C GLN A 146 -31.79 2.34 -42.68
N SER A 147 -30.76 2.38 -43.53
CA SER A 147 -30.76 3.20 -44.75
C SER A 147 -30.23 2.39 -45.93
N ALA A 148 -30.97 1.35 -46.31
CA ALA A 148 -30.86 0.65 -47.59
C ALA A 148 -32.24 0.14 -47.99
#